data_AF-A0A1F8R3W7-F1
#
_entry.id   AF-A0A1F8R3W7-F1
#
_cell.length_a   1.000
_cell.length_b   1.000
_cell.length_c   1.000
_cell.angle_alpha   90.00
_cell.angle_beta   90.00
_cell.angle_gamma   90.00
#
_symmetry.space_group_name_H-M   'P 1'
#
loop_
_entity.id
_entity.type
_entity.pdbx_description
1 polymer ?
#
loop_
_entity_poly.entity_id
_entity_poly.type
_entity_poly.pdbx_seq_one_letter_code
_entity_poly.pdbx_strand_id
1 'polypeptide(L)'
;MDMLITINTSGLGTLRYGPQTNRRLYLRAWIDWNRDGRFDPADQIIEWSGGPGVPGTDGKLWSSARRSWTIRFRPSAFKDTGTYTWVRFRLSYGSPVPPTGAAAFGEVEDYQVGVFLRDP
;
A
#
# COMPACT_ATOMS: atom_id res chain seq x y z
N MET A 1 -15.71 3.37 -5.15
CA MET A 1 -14.70 3.08 -6.20
C MET A 1 -13.70 2.07 -5.65
N ASP A 2 -13.19 1.18 -6.49
CA ASP A 2 -12.09 0.28 -6.14
C ASP A 2 -10.76 0.95 -6.47
N MET A 3 -9.81 0.90 -5.54
CA MET A 3 -8.42 1.21 -5.81
C MET A 3 -7.66 -0.10 -6.06
N LEU A 4 -6.94 -0.16 -7.16
CA LEU A 4 -6.09 -1.30 -7.51
C LEU A 4 -4.63 -0.87 -7.36
N ILE A 5 -3.94 -1.48 -6.40
CA ILE A 5 -2.52 -1.22 -6.14
C ILE A 5 -1.78 -2.46 -6.62
N THR A 6 -0.87 -2.30 -7.58
CA THR A 6 -0.06 -3.41 -8.09
C THR A 6 1.37 -3.26 -7.61
N ILE A 7 1.81 -4.20 -6.78
CA ILE A 7 3.20 -4.32 -6.40
C ILE A 7 3.90 -5.13 -7.49
N ASN A 8 4.97 -4.58 -8.05
CA ASN A 8 5.85 -5.28 -8.99
C ASN A 8 7.19 -5.55 -8.30
N THR A 9 7.68 -6.79 -8.37
CA THR A 9 9.03 -7.11 -7.88
C THR A 9 10.10 -6.99 -8.97
N SER A 10 9.69 -6.67 -10.22
CA SER A 10 10.43 -6.38 -11.49
C SER A 10 11.71 -7.16 -11.83
N GLY A 11 12.14 -8.10 -11.01
CA GLY A 11 13.25 -8.99 -11.25
C GLY A 11 13.30 -9.99 -10.11
N LEU A 12 12.87 -11.23 -10.37
CA LEU A 12 13.06 -12.37 -9.45
C LEU A 12 14.54 -12.79 -9.39
N GLY A 13 15.47 -11.82 -9.43
CA GLY A 13 16.87 -11.97 -9.09
C GLY A 13 17.07 -11.65 -7.60
N THR A 14 18.16 -12.15 -7.05
CA THR A 14 18.41 -12.38 -5.62
C THR A 14 18.39 -11.18 -4.65
N LEU A 15 18.01 -9.95 -5.02
CA LEU A 15 18.46 -8.78 -4.23
C LEU A 15 17.45 -7.72 -3.75
N ARG A 16 16.12 -7.90 -3.80
CA ARG A 16 15.25 -6.95 -3.06
C ARG A 16 13.95 -7.49 -2.47
N TYR A 17 13.18 -8.28 -3.22
CA TYR A 17 11.88 -8.81 -2.79
C TYR A 17 11.70 -10.30 -3.11
N GLY A 18 12.80 -11.06 -3.01
CA GLY A 18 12.82 -12.48 -3.37
C GLY A 18 11.89 -13.34 -2.48
N PRO A 19 11.58 -14.57 -2.90
CA PRO A 19 10.78 -15.50 -2.12
C PRO A 19 11.49 -15.82 -0.80
N GLN A 20 10.89 -15.39 0.32
CA GLN A 20 11.39 -15.70 1.65
C GLN A 20 10.21 -16.12 2.53
N THR A 21 10.29 -17.30 3.14
CA THR A 21 9.21 -17.81 4.00
C THR A 21 9.11 -17.03 5.32
N ASN A 22 10.15 -16.28 5.69
CA ASN A 22 10.24 -15.52 6.95
C ASN A 22 10.23 -14.00 6.78
N ARG A 23 10.09 -13.47 5.56
CA ARG A 23 9.96 -12.01 5.32
C ARG A 23 8.76 -11.71 4.44
N ARG A 24 8.10 -10.60 4.77
CA ARG A 24 6.92 -10.11 4.06
C ARG A 24 7.21 -8.73 3.46
N LEU A 25 6.56 -8.46 2.34
CA LEU A 25 6.22 -7.12 1.91
C LEU A 25 5.08 -6.60 2.77
N TYR A 26 5.15 -5.34 3.16
CA TYR A 26 4.11 -4.61 3.86
C TYR A 26 3.74 -3.42 3.00
N LEU A 27 2.47 -3.36 2.58
CA LEU A 27 1.91 -2.17 1.95
C LEU A 27 1.10 -1.44 3.03
N ARG A 28 1.41 -0.17 3.21
CA ARG A 28 0.63 0.77 4.03
C ARG A 28 0.26 1.97 3.18
N ALA A 29 -0.92 2.53 3.43
CA ALA A 29 -1.31 3.79 2.80
C ALA A 29 -2.14 4.65 3.73
N TRP A 30 -2.03 5.97 3.57
CA TRP A 30 -2.71 6.99 4.37
C TRP A 30 -3.29 8.06 3.46
N ILE A 31 -4.44 8.63 3.84
CA ILE A 31 -5.01 9.80 3.16
C ILE A 31 -5.12 10.94 4.19
N ASP A 32 -4.53 12.09 3.88
CA ASP A 32 -4.57 13.31 4.69
C ASP A 32 -5.97 13.96 4.61
N TRP A 33 -6.96 13.33 5.26
CA TRP A 33 -8.35 13.74 5.16
C TRP A 33 -8.60 15.13 5.75
N ASN A 34 -7.91 15.47 6.83
CA ASN A 34 -8.03 16.77 7.49
C ASN A 34 -7.21 17.87 6.80
N ARG A 35 -6.38 17.52 5.80
CA ARG A 35 -5.62 18.44 4.94
C ARG A 35 -4.66 19.32 5.73
N ASP A 36 -4.04 18.78 6.76
CA ASP A 36 -3.09 19.52 7.61
C ASP A 36 -1.64 19.42 7.13
N GLY A 37 -1.41 18.71 6.02
CA GLY A 37 -0.11 18.53 5.40
C GLY A 37 0.74 17.43 6.06
N ARG A 38 0.14 16.61 6.94
CA ARG A 38 0.78 15.47 7.57
C ARG A 38 -0.04 14.20 7.35
N PHE A 39 0.64 13.07 7.52
CA PHE A 39 -0.01 11.77 7.56
C PHE A 39 0.12 11.24 8.98
N ASP A 40 -1.00 11.02 9.63
CA ASP A 40 -1.07 10.47 10.97
C ASP A 40 -1.42 8.98 10.95
N PRO A 41 -1.10 8.21 12.01
CA PRO A 41 -1.54 6.82 12.11
C PRO A 41 -3.06 6.64 11.93
N ALA A 42 -3.86 7.64 12.31
CA ALA A 42 -5.32 7.62 12.17
C ALA A 42 -5.81 7.75 10.71
N ASP A 43 -4.95 8.21 9.79
CA ASP A 43 -5.26 8.36 8.37
C ASP A 43 -5.13 7.07 7.58
N GLN A 44 -4.70 5.99 8.23
CA GLN A 44 -4.35 4.75 7.55
C GLN A 44 -5.57 4.12 6.88
N ILE A 45 -5.47 3.93 5.57
CA ILE A 45 -6.50 3.28 4.75
C ILE A 45 -6.12 1.87 4.34
N ILE A 46 -4.82 1.56 4.17
CA ILE A 46 -4.37 0.22 3.75
C ILE A 46 -3.46 -0.38 4.81
N GLU A 47 -3.75 -1.63 5.17
CA GLU A 47 -2.90 -2.53 5.93
C GLU A 47 -2.84 -3.88 5.23
N TRP A 48 -1.80 -4.10 4.42
CA TRP A 48 -1.58 -5.39 3.78
C TRP A 48 -0.18 -5.92 4.05
N SER A 49 -0.06 -7.23 4.17
CA SER A 49 1.25 -7.89 4.11
C SER A 49 1.17 -9.21 3.37
N GLY A 50 2.26 -9.63 2.72
CA GLY A 50 2.34 -10.84 1.93
C GLY A 50 3.66 -10.90 1.16
N GLY A 51 3.73 -11.64 0.07
CA GLY A 51 4.90 -11.65 -0.80
C GLY A 51 5.07 -12.97 -1.56
N PRO A 52 6.04 -13.08 -2.47
CA PRO A 52 6.26 -14.31 -3.21
C PRO A 52 6.47 -15.52 -2.29
N GLY A 53 5.62 -16.55 -2.43
CA GLY A 53 5.60 -17.75 -1.59
C GLY A 53 4.91 -17.58 -0.24
N VAL A 54 4.35 -16.40 0.07
CA VAL A 54 3.75 -16.08 1.37
C VAL A 54 2.30 -15.63 1.18
N PRO A 55 1.33 -16.21 1.91
CA PRO A 55 -0.05 -15.75 1.88
C PRO A 55 -0.16 -14.30 2.35
N GLY A 56 -0.96 -13.53 1.61
CA GLY A 56 -1.34 -12.19 1.97
C GLY A 56 -2.28 -12.15 3.17
N THR A 57 -2.46 -11.00 3.79
CA THR A 57 -3.51 -10.76 4.80
C THR A 57 -4.92 -10.88 4.23
N ASP A 58 -5.06 -10.89 2.89
CA ASP A 58 -6.27 -11.23 2.16
C ASP A 58 -6.50 -12.75 2.04
N GLY A 59 -5.66 -13.58 2.66
CA GLY A 59 -5.74 -15.04 2.66
C GLY A 59 -5.27 -15.71 1.36
N LYS A 60 -4.79 -14.94 0.38
CA LYS A 60 -4.42 -15.45 -0.94
C LYS A 60 -2.92 -15.66 -1.06
N LEU A 61 -2.51 -16.79 -1.63
CA LEU A 61 -1.11 -17.08 -1.89
C LEU A 61 -0.59 -16.33 -3.12
N TRP A 62 0.37 -15.42 -2.91
CA TRP A 62 1.19 -14.91 -4.00
C TRP A 62 2.21 -15.99 -4.38
N SER A 63 1.91 -16.75 -5.43
CA SER A 63 2.82 -17.77 -5.97
C SER A 63 4.23 -17.22 -6.20
N SER A 64 5.26 -17.97 -5.80
CA SER A 64 6.67 -17.57 -5.92
C SER A 64 7.13 -17.27 -7.36
N ALA A 65 6.42 -17.81 -8.37
CA ALA A 65 6.69 -17.54 -9.78
C ALA A 65 6.06 -16.24 -10.31
N ARG A 66 5.09 -15.65 -9.59
CA ARG A 66 4.43 -14.40 -10.00
C ARG A 66 5.30 -13.20 -9.64
N ARG A 67 5.46 -12.29 -10.60
CA ARG A 67 6.29 -11.07 -10.46
C ARG A 67 5.50 -9.85 -9.97
N SER A 68 4.18 -9.98 -9.90
CA SER A 68 3.30 -8.91 -9.46
C SER A 68 2.14 -9.44 -8.66
N TRP A 69 1.59 -8.57 -7.82
CA TRP A 69 0.41 -8.82 -7.03
C TRP A 69 -0.44 -7.57 -6.94
N THR A 70 -1.73 -7.72 -7.27
CA THR A 70 -2.69 -6.63 -7.21
C THR A 70 -3.56 -6.76 -5.98
N ILE A 71 -3.50 -5.73 -5.15
CA ILE A 71 -4.34 -5.56 -3.97
C ILE A 71 -5.52 -4.71 -4.42
N ARG A 72 -6.73 -5.23 -4.22
CA ARG A 72 -7.97 -4.47 -4.39
C ARG A 72 -8.38 -3.91 -3.04
N PHE A 73 -8.42 -2.59 -2.95
CA PHE A 73 -8.84 -1.89 -1.76
C PHE A 73 -10.10 -1.06 -2.03
N ARG A 74 -11.00 -1.04 -1.06
CA ARG A 74 -12.16 -0.16 -1.05
C ARG A 74 -12.17 0.61 0.27
N PRO A 75 -12.02 1.94 0.27
CA PRO A 75 -12.25 2.74 1.46
C PRO A 75 -13.67 2.49 1.98
N SER A 76 -13.81 2.28 3.30
CA SER A 76 -15.11 2.08 3.95
C SER A 76 -15.92 3.36 4.05
N ALA A 77 -15.25 4.51 4.02
CA ALA A 77 -15.85 5.83 3.98
C ALA A 77 -14.95 6.79 3.19
N PHE A 78 -15.57 7.72 2.47
CA PHE A 78 -14.90 8.89 1.91
C PHE A 78 -15.27 10.08 2.80
N LYS A 79 -14.28 10.86 3.23
CA LYS A 79 -14.49 12.12 3.96
C LYS A 79 -14.34 13.28 2.97
N ASP A 80 -15.03 14.39 3.24
CA ASP A 80 -14.84 15.67 2.53
C ASP A 80 -14.79 15.56 0.99
N THR A 81 -15.90 15.13 0.38
CA THR A 81 -16.02 15.07 -1.09
C THR A 81 -16.10 16.47 -1.71
N GLY A 82 -15.69 16.61 -2.98
CA GLY A 82 -15.68 17.87 -3.73
C GLY A 82 -14.32 18.57 -3.73
N THR A 83 -13.24 17.90 -3.32
CA THR A 83 -11.92 18.54 -3.15
C THR A 83 -10.75 17.59 -3.46
N TYR A 84 -9.54 18.13 -3.40
CA TYR A 84 -8.29 17.37 -3.52
C TYR A 84 -7.64 17.18 -2.14
N THR A 85 -6.99 16.03 -1.97
CA THR A 85 -6.16 15.68 -0.80
C THR A 85 -4.92 14.91 -1.26
N TRP A 86 -4.04 14.54 -0.34
CA TRP A 86 -2.86 13.72 -0.59
C TRP A 86 -3.05 12.30 -0.07
N VAL A 87 -2.53 11.34 -0.82
CA VAL A 87 -2.38 9.95 -0.41
C VAL A 87 -0.90 9.60 -0.40
N ARG A 88 -0.46 8.87 0.62
CA ARG A 88 0.87 8.28 0.70
C ARG A 88 0.76 6.77 0.64
N PHE A 89 1.58 6.15 -0.19
CA PHE A 89 1.84 4.72 -0.21
C PHE A 89 3.24 4.45 0.32
N ARG A 90 3.37 3.44 1.17
CA ARG A 90 4.67 2.93 1.60
C ARG A 90 4.69 1.43 1.41
N LEU A 91 5.66 0.96 0.62
CA LEU A 91 6.02 -0.44 0.54
C LEU A 91 7.29 -0.66 1.37
N SER A 92 7.28 -1.62 2.28
CA SER A 92 8.47 -2.01 3.04
C SER A 92 8.67 -3.53 3.04
N TYR A 93 9.91 -3.98 3.16
CA TYR A 93 10.25 -5.40 3.18
C TYR A 93 10.96 -5.82 4.47
N GLY A 94 10.34 -6.75 5.20
CA GLY A 94 10.82 -7.28 6.48
C GLY A 94 10.01 -6.81 7.68
N SER A 95 9.64 -5.53 7.74
CA SER A 95 8.82 -4.97 8.83
C SER A 95 7.82 -3.93 8.30
N PRO A 96 6.65 -3.74 8.95
CA PRO A 96 5.78 -2.59 8.69
C PRO A 96 6.46 -1.29 9.11
N VAL A 97 6.00 -0.16 8.57
CA VAL A 97 6.52 1.17 8.87
C VAL A 97 5.38 2.16 9.16
N PRO A 98 5.61 3.18 10.02
CA PRO A 98 4.62 4.23 10.28
C PRO A 98 4.49 5.20 9.08
N PRO A 99 3.67 6.27 9.15
CA PRO A 99 3.55 7.23 8.04
C PRO A 99 4.88 7.93 7.66
N THR A 100 5.80 8.05 8.63
CA THR A 100 7.10 8.71 8.50
C THR A 100 8.23 7.79 9.00
N GLY A 101 9.48 8.26 8.92
CA GLY A 101 10.64 7.50 9.41
C GLY A 101 11.19 6.47 8.42
N ALA A 102 12.32 5.85 8.78
CA ALA A 102 13.08 4.99 7.88
C ALA A 102 12.44 3.60 7.68
N ALA A 103 12.59 3.06 6.48
CA ALA A 103 12.39 1.64 6.17
C ALA A 103 13.75 1.01 5.86
N ALA A 104 13.96 -0.24 6.27
CA ALA A 104 15.20 -0.96 5.90
C ALA A 104 15.32 -1.12 4.38
N PHE A 105 14.21 -1.51 3.74
CA PHE A 105 14.07 -1.61 2.29
C PHE A 105 12.64 -1.27 1.91
N GLY A 106 12.45 -0.48 0.87
CA GLY A 106 11.13 -0.06 0.44
C GLY A 106 11.13 1.16 -0.46
N GLU A 107 9.94 1.71 -0.64
CA GLU A 107 9.69 2.97 -1.35
C GLU A 107 8.55 3.75 -0.66
N VAL A 108 8.49 5.05 -0.96
CA VAL A 108 7.44 5.97 -0.52
C VAL A 108 6.98 6.73 -1.75
N GLU A 109 5.67 6.77 -1.98
CA GLU A 109 5.07 7.49 -3.11
C GLU A 109 3.89 8.32 -2.61
N ASP A 110 3.92 9.62 -2.91
CA ASP A 110 2.87 10.57 -2.55
C ASP A 110 2.18 11.07 -3.81
N TYR A 111 0.85 11.07 -3.80
CA TYR A 111 0.03 11.55 -4.91
C TYR A 111 -1.06 12.48 -4.42
N GLN A 112 -1.32 13.54 -5.17
CA GLN A 112 -2.55 14.30 -4.99
C GLN A 112 -3.70 13.58 -5.67
N VAL A 113 -4.82 13.44 -4.97
CA VAL A 113 -6.02 12.74 -5.44
C VAL A 113 -7.25 13.62 -5.26
N GLY A 114 -8.14 13.56 -6.25
CA GLY A 114 -9.46 14.18 -6.16
C GLY A 114 -10.47 13.22 -5.54
N VAL A 115 -11.27 13.70 -4.61
CA VAL A 115 -12.33 12.93 -3.96
C VAL A 115 -13.66 13.56 -4.33
N PHE A 116 -14.35 12.97 -5.28
CA PHE A 116 -15.61 13.48 -5.81
C PHE A 116 -16.71 12.44 -5.68
N LEU A 117 -17.93 12.91 -5.47
CA LEU A 117 -19.09 12.05 -5.60
C LEU A 117 -19.15 11.55 -7.03
N ARG A 118 -19.56 10.30 -7.18
CA ARG A 118 -19.86 9.78 -8.51
C ARG A 118 -21.13 10.48 -8.98
N ASP A 119 -21.06 11.17 -10.11
CA ASP A 119 -22.27 11.69 -10.75
C ASP A 119 -23.22 10.51 -11.07
N PRO A 120 -24.55 10.70 -10.91
CA PRO A 120 -25.54 9.65 -11.16
C PRO A 120 -25.42 8.97 -12.53
#